data_AF-A0A0F6AFN0-F1
#
_entry.id   AF-A0A0F6AFN0-F1
#
_cell.length_a   1.000
_cell.length_b   1.000
_cell.length_c   1.000
_cell.angle_alpha   90.00
_cell.angle_beta   90.00
_cell.angle_gamma   90.00
#
_symmetry.space_group_name_H-M   'P 1'
#
loop_
_entity.id
_entity.type
_entity.pdbx_description
1 polymer ?
#
loop_
_entity_poly.entity_id
_entity_poly.type
_entity_poly.pdbx_seq_one_letter_code
_entity_poly.pdbx_strand_id
1 'polypeptide(L)'
;MRLLAVSLFYEGNSRTDIANRLNVARSSVNRSVSSYLEHGLDGLNNKSIQGRPSRLQASQLEQLSESIKRTNTELQGGRLTGKGIVHYISSEFGVHYHLNHVYRILKQLGFSWITSRLKHPKQSLQSQKLLKNF
;
A
#
# COMPACT_ATOMS: atom_id res chain seq x y z
N MET A 1 -0.65 3.00 25.41
CA MET A 1 -1.90 3.46 26.07
C MET A 1 -2.88 2.35 26.37
N ARG A 2 -3.39 1.62 25.37
CA ARG A 2 -4.47 0.62 25.56
C ARG A 2 -4.17 -0.46 26.61
N LEU A 3 -3.01 -1.12 26.53
CA LEU A 3 -2.58 -2.15 27.49
C LEU A 3 -2.44 -1.59 28.91
N LEU A 4 -1.83 -0.41 29.04
CA LEU A 4 -1.64 0.24 30.33
C LEU A 4 -2.99 0.64 30.97
N ALA A 5 -3.94 1.12 30.18
CA ALA A 5 -5.29 1.42 30.67
C ALA A 5 -6.00 0.16 31.18
N VAL A 6 -5.80 -1.00 30.55
CA VAL A 6 -6.35 -2.29 31.00
C VAL A 6 -5.63 -2.80 32.25
N SER A 7 -4.31 -2.66 32.35
CA SER A 7 -3.54 -3.02 33.55
C SER A 7 -4.05 -2.26 34.78
N LEU A 8 -4.15 -0.93 34.68
CA LEU A 8 -4.64 -0.10 35.76
C LEU A 8 -6.10 -0.41 36.13
N PHE A 9 -6.92 -0.80 35.15
CA PHE A 9 -8.29 -1.26 35.40
C PHE A 9 -8.31 -2.59 36.16
N TYR A 10 -7.41 -3.52 35.84
CA TYR A 10 -7.27 -4.79 36.56
C TYR A 10 -6.75 -4.59 38.00
N GLU A 11 -5.92 -3.57 38.22
CA GLU A 11 -5.49 -3.10 39.55
C GLU A 11 -6.62 -2.39 40.35
N GLY A 12 -7.85 -2.32 39.81
CA GLY A 12 -9.02 -1.79 40.50
C GLY A 12 -9.19 -0.27 40.38
N ASN A 13 -8.38 0.42 39.56
CA ASN A 13 -8.53 1.86 39.38
C ASN A 13 -9.81 2.18 38.59
N SER A 14 -10.49 3.27 38.95
CA SER A 14 -11.66 3.71 38.19
C SER A 14 -11.25 4.22 36.80
N ARG A 15 -12.14 4.09 35.81
CA ARG A 15 -11.89 4.59 34.44
C ARG A 15 -11.60 6.10 34.40
N THR A 16 -12.11 6.84 35.38
CA THR A 16 -11.85 8.28 35.54
C THR A 16 -10.42 8.51 36.04
N ASP A 17 -9.97 7.78 37.06
CA ASP A 17 -8.61 7.89 37.60
C ASP A 17 -7.57 7.48 36.56
N ILE A 18 -7.86 6.43 35.80
CA ILE A 18 -7.03 5.97 34.69
C ILE A 18 -6.88 7.07 33.64
N ALA A 19 -7.98 7.73 33.25
CA ALA A 19 -7.95 8.81 32.26
C ALA A 19 -7.06 9.98 32.73
N ASN A 20 -7.18 10.36 34.00
CA ASN A 20 -6.37 11.41 34.62
C ASN A 20 -4.88 11.01 34.69
N ARG A 21 -4.57 9.81 35.19
CA ARG A 21 -3.19 9.29 35.28
C ARG A 21 -2.51 9.18 33.92
N LEU A 22 -3.27 8.82 32.89
CA LEU A 22 -2.77 8.63 31.54
C LEU A 22 -2.81 9.89 30.68
N ASN A 23 -3.36 11.00 31.21
CA ASN A 23 -3.59 12.25 30.49
C ASN A 23 -4.28 12.04 29.13
N VAL A 24 -5.35 11.23 29.12
CA VAL A 24 -6.16 10.95 27.93
C VAL A 24 -7.64 11.19 28.21
N ALA A 25 -8.41 11.40 27.14
CA ALA A 25 -9.86 11.47 27.26
C ALA A 25 -10.45 10.19 27.88
N ARG A 26 -11.43 10.35 28.78
CA ARG A 26 -12.17 9.24 29.41
C ARG A 26 -12.79 8.29 28.38
N SER A 27 -13.23 8.82 27.23
CA SER A 27 -13.77 8.03 26.12
C SER A 27 -12.76 7.03 25.55
N SER A 28 -11.47 7.39 25.50
CA SER A 28 -10.39 6.49 25.06
C SER A 28 -10.17 5.34 26.03
N VAL A 29 -10.24 5.62 27.33
CA VAL A 29 -10.17 4.59 28.38
C VAL A 29 -11.39 3.68 28.31
N ASN A 30 -12.60 4.24 28.22
CA ASN A 30 -13.84 3.49 28.07
C ASN A 30 -13.76 2.55 26.88
N ARG A 31 -13.42 3.06 25.69
CA ARG A 31 -13.27 2.25 24.47
C ARG A 31 -12.26 1.12 24.66
N SER A 32 -11.10 1.40 25.27
CA SER A 32 -10.05 0.39 25.44
C SER A 32 -10.48 -0.71 26.42
N VAL A 33 -11.03 -0.33 27.58
CA VAL A 33 -11.48 -1.28 28.61
C VAL A 33 -12.69 -2.08 28.13
N SER A 34 -13.69 -1.44 27.51
CA SER A 34 -14.86 -2.15 26.96
C SER A 34 -14.44 -3.13 25.86
N SER A 35 -13.58 -2.71 24.95
CA SER A 35 -13.10 -3.60 23.89
C SER A 35 -12.32 -4.80 24.44
N TYR A 36 -11.59 -4.63 25.55
CA TYR A 36 -10.93 -5.73 26.24
C TYR A 36 -11.91 -6.67 26.93
N LEU A 37 -12.93 -6.14 27.60
CA LEU A 37 -13.93 -6.97 28.27
C LEU A 37 -14.76 -7.81 27.28
N GLU A 38 -15.00 -7.28 26.09
CA GLU A 38 -15.77 -7.97 25.04
C GLU A 38 -14.93 -8.96 24.23
N HIS A 39 -13.69 -8.60 23.89
CA HIS A 39 -12.89 -9.33 22.89
C HIS A 39 -11.51 -9.76 23.42
N GLY A 40 -11.24 -9.63 24.72
CA GLY A 40 -9.94 -9.92 25.32
C GLY A 40 -8.81 -9.08 24.73
N LEU A 41 -7.62 -9.67 24.65
CA LEU A 41 -6.43 -9.02 24.07
C LEU A 41 -6.61 -8.63 22.60
N ASP A 42 -7.41 -9.39 21.84
CA ASP A 42 -7.69 -9.10 20.43
C ASP A 42 -8.44 -7.79 20.24
N GLY A 43 -9.24 -7.37 21.23
CA GLY A 43 -9.91 -6.07 21.24
C GLY A 43 -8.94 -4.88 21.30
N LEU A 44 -7.72 -5.10 21.82
CA LEU A 44 -6.72 -4.05 21.96
C LEU A 44 -5.89 -3.86 20.69
N ASN A 45 -5.90 -4.86 19.79
CA ASN A 45 -5.12 -4.83 18.56
C ASN A 45 -5.48 -3.60 17.70
N ASN A 46 -4.45 -2.98 17.16
CA ASN A 46 -4.63 -1.87 16.24
C ASN A 46 -4.98 -2.42 14.86
N LYS A 47 -6.28 -2.54 14.57
CA LYS A 47 -6.73 -2.84 13.22
C LYS A 47 -6.28 -1.70 12.31
N SER A 48 -5.56 -2.03 11.25
CA SER A 48 -5.22 -1.05 10.21
C SER A 48 -6.52 -0.44 9.69
N ILE A 49 -6.65 0.87 9.81
CA ILE A 49 -7.81 1.58 9.28
C ILE A 49 -7.75 1.40 7.77
N GLN A 50 -8.72 0.70 7.20
CA GLN A 50 -8.85 0.61 5.76
C GLN A 50 -9.08 2.04 5.23
N GLY A 51 -8.13 2.51 4.43
CA GLY A 51 -8.24 3.81 3.78
C GLY A 51 -9.40 3.83 2.78
N ARG A 52 -9.59 4.97 2.11
CA ARG A 52 -10.58 5.08 1.04
C ARG A 52 -10.36 3.96 0.01
N PRO A 53 -11.42 3.21 -0.38
CA PRO A 53 -11.28 2.16 -1.37
C PRO A 53 -10.81 2.73 -2.72
N SER A 54 -10.20 1.88 -3.54
CA SER A 54 -9.83 2.23 -4.92
C SER A 54 -11.07 2.74 -5.66
N ARG A 55 -10.90 3.76 -6.50
CA ARG A 55 -11.95 4.22 -7.43
C ARG A 55 -12.16 3.25 -8.59
N LEU A 56 -11.24 2.30 -8.80
CA LEU A 56 -11.39 1.25 -9.80
C LEU A 56 -12.13 0.07 -9.20
N GLN A 57 -13.12 -0.44 -9.94
CA GLN A 57 -13.82 -1.67 -9.64
C GLN A 57 -12.92 -2.89 -9.87
N ALA A 58 -13.29 -4.05 -9.31
CA ALA A 58 -12.53 -5.29 -9.46
C ALA A 58 -12.31 -5.67 -10.93
N SER A 59 -13.32 -5.53 -11.77
CA SER A 59 -13.22 -5.79 -13.22
C SER A 59 -12.24 -4.86 -13.93
N GLN A 60 -12.23 -3.57 -13.57
CA GLN A 60 -11.30 -2.59 -14.14
C GLN A 60 -9.85 -2.84 -13.70
N LEU A 61 -9.66 -3.31 -12.47
CA LEU A 61 -8.37 -3.73 -11.95
C LEU A 61 -7.82 -4.95 -12.68
N GLU A 62 -8.68 -5.91 -13.03
CA GLU A 62 -8.33 -7.08 -13.81
C GLU A 62 -7.95 -6.71 -15.25
N GLN A 63 -8.76 -5.89 -15.92
CA GLN A 63 -8.45 -5.35 -17.25
C GLN A 63 -7.13 -4.59 -17.28
N LEU A 64 -6.87 -3.76 -16.25
CA LEU A 64 -5.59 -3.07 -16.11
C LEU A 64 -4.42 -4.06 -15.97
N SER A 65 -4.59 -5.11 -15.18
CA SER A 65 -3.57 -6.15 -14.98
C SER A 65 -3.24 -6.90 -16.27
N GLU A 66 -4.25 -7.27 -17.05
CA GLU A 66 -4.09 -7.92 -18.35
C GLU A 66 -3.40 -7.01 -19.37
N SER A 67 -3.81 -5.75 -19.45
CA SER A 67 -3.20 -4.76 -20.33
C SER A 67 -1.70 -4.60 -20.03
N ILE A 68 -1.34 -4.46 -18.75
CA ILE A 68 0.07 -4.36 -18.31
C ILE A 68 0.88 -5.60 -18.71
N LYS A 69 0.33 -6.80 -18.51
CA LYS A 69 0.99 -8.06 -18.88
C LYS A 69 1.20 -8.17 -20.38
N ARG A 70 0.20 -7.78 -21.18
CA ARG A 70 0.28 -7.78 -22.64
C ARG A 70 1.35 -6.83 -23.14
N THR A 71 1.36 -5.58 -22.65
CA THR A 71 2.38 -4.59 -23.01
C THR A 71 3.79 -5.01 -22.61
N ASN A 72 3.97 -5.76 -21.51
CA ASN A 72 5.28 -6.28 -21.12
C ASN A 72 5.78 -7.41 -22.05
N THR A 73 4.86 -8.18 -22.61
CA THR A 73 5.17 -9.34 -23.46
C THR A 73 5.42 -8.96 -24.92
N GLU A 74 4.76 -7.90 -25.40
CA GLU A 74 4.94 -7.39 -26.76
C GLU A 74 6.33 -6.70 -26.88
N LEU A 75 7.29 -7.37 -27.51
CA LEU A 75 8.68 -6.88 -27.74
C LEU A 75 8.77 -5.52 -28.46
N GLN A 76 7.69 -5.10 -29.13
CA GLN A 76 7.56 -3.82 -29.86
C GLN A 76 6.92 -2.72 -29.00
N GLY A 77 6.32 -3.08 -27.86
CA GLY A 77 5.72 -2.14 -26.92
C GLY A 77 6.82 -1.36 -26.21
N GLY A 78 6.88 -0.05 -26.43
CA GLY A 78 7.80 0.84 -25.71
C GLY A 78 7.70 0.68 -24.19
N ARG A 79 8.70 1.20 -23.46
CA ARG A 79 8.76 1.09 -21.99
C ARG A 79 7.47 1.61 -21.35
N LEU A 80 6.71 0.72 -20.71
CA LEU A 80 5.54 1.10 -19.92
C LEU A 80 5.97 2.02 -18.78
N THR A 81 5.57 3.28 -18.85
CA THR A 81 5.86 4.27 -17.80
C THR A 81 4.66 4.43 -16.87
N GLY A 82 4.90 4.80 -15.62
CA GLY A 82 3.81 5.10 -14.69
C GLY A 82 2.88 6.21 -15.21
N LYS A 83 3.40 7.18 -15.98
CA LYS A 83 2.59 8.19 -16.68
C LYS A 83 1.69 7.57 -17.76
N GLY A 84 2.19 6.58 -18.50
CA GLY A 84 1.39 5.82 -19.47
C GLY A 84 0.23 5.09 -18.80
N ILE A 85 0.47 4.50 -17.63
CA ILE A 85 -0.58 3.83 -16.85
C ILE A 85 -1.62 4.85 -16.33
N VAL A 86 -1.19 6.01 -15.85
CA VAL A 86 -2.11 7.10 -15.46
C VAL A 86 -2.99 7.51 -16.65
N HIS A 87 -2.40 7.68 -17.84
CA HIS A 87 -3.12 8.05 -19.05
C HIS A 87 -4.12 6.96 -19.46
N TYR A 88 -3.69 5.70 -19.49
CA TYR A 88 -4.55 4.55 -19.79
C TYR A 88 -5.76 4.46 -18.85
N ILE A 89 -5.54 4.59 -17.53
CA ILE A 89 -6.65 4.57 -16.56
C ILE A 89 -7.61 5.75 -16.79
N SER A 90 -7.08 6.90 -17.16
CA SER A 90 -7.88 8.08 -17.47
C SER A 90 -8.69 7.90 -18.75
N SER A 91 -8.14 7.30 -19.80
CA SER A 91 -8.81 7.13 -21.09
C SER A 91 -9.84 6.01 -21.06
N GLU A 92 -9.50 4.84 -20.50
CA GLU A 92 -10.37 3.66 -20.50
C GLU A 92 -11.44 3.72 -19.42
N PHE A 93 -11.11 4.27 -18.25
CA PHE A 93 -12.00 4.20 -17.08
C PHE A 93 -12.54 5.57 -16.64
N GLY A 94 -12.09 6.67 -17.25
CA GLY A 94 -12.48 8.04 -16.84
C GLY A 94 -12.03 8.40 -15.43
N VAL A 95 -11.06 7.68 -14.86
CA VAL A 95 -10.59 7.88 -13.48
C VAL A 95 -9.23 8.59 -13.49
N HIS A 96 -9.17 9.74 -12.83
CA HIS A 96 -7.90 10.45 -12.65
C HIS A 96 -7.22 10.04 -11.35
N TYR A 97 -5.97 9.61 -11.47
CA TYR A 97 -5.09 9.31 -10.34
C TYR A 97 -3.79 10.11 -10.40
N HIS A 98 -3.29 10.46 -9.22
CA HIS A 98 -1.90 10.87 -9.07
C HIS A 98 -0.98 9.64 -9.24
N LEU A 99 0.24 9.86 -9.76
CA LEU A 99 1.22 8.81 -10.03
C LEU A 99 1.50 7.91 -8.81
N ASN A 100 1.62 8.49 -7.61
CA ASN A 100 1.81 7.74 -6.37
C ASN A 100 0.67 6.76 -6.09
N HIS A 101 -0.57 7.12 -6.44
CA HIS A 101 -1.73 6.25 -6.25
C HIS A 101 -1.70 5.09 -7.24
N VAL A 102 -1.27 5.33 -8.48
CA VAL A 102 -1.05 4.25 -9.46
C VAL A 102 -0.01 3.26 -8.95
N TYR A 103 1.11 3.70 -8.37
CA TYR A 103 2.07 2.77 -7.79
C TYR A 103 1.51 1.95 -6.63
N ARG A 104 0.59 2.51 -5.83
CA ARG A 104 -0.13 1.74 -4.80
C ARG A 104 -1.04 0.69 -5.40
N ILE A 105 -1.77 1.03 -6.46
CA ILE A 105 -2.63 0.08 -7.20
C ILE A 105 -1.78 -1.05 -7.79
N LEU A 106 -0.66 -0.73 -8.44
CA LEU A 106 0.25 -1.72 -9.00
C LEU A 106 0.80 -2.67 -7.93
N LYS A 107 1.19 -2.14 -6.77
CA LYS A 107 1.63 -2.95 -5.64
C LYS A 107 0.52 -3.87 -5.12
N GLN A 108 -0.72 -3.38 -5.05
CA GLN A 108 -1.89 -4.18 -4.67
C GLN A 108 -2.17 -5.32 -5.66
N LEU A 109 -1.91 -5.08 -6.96
CA LEU A 109 -2.03 -6.08 -8.03
C LEU A 109 -0.83 -7.04 -8.12
N GLY A 110 0.17 -6.91 -7.24
CA GLY A 110 1.36 -7.76 -7.22
C GLY A 110 2.46 -7.35 -8.19
N PHE A 111 2.34 -6.21 -8.88
CA PHE A 111 3.40 -5.70 -9.73
C PHE A 111 4.47 -4.96 -8.92
N SER A 112 5.73 -5.16 -9.31
CA SER A 112 6.87 -4.39 -8.81
C SER A 112 7.54 -3.62 -9.95
N TRP A 113 8.01 -2.42 -9.66
CA TRP A 113 8.71 -1.60 -10.64
C TRP A 113 10.18 -2.05 -10.71
N ILE A 114 10.56 -2.67 -11.83
CA ILE A 114 11.94 -3.09 -12.07
C ILE A 114 12.64 -2.03 -12.92
N THR A 115 13.63 -1.35 -12.35
CA THR A 115 14.55 -0.46 -13.06
C THR A 115 15.77 -1.22 -13.54
N SER A 116 15.59 -2.32 -14.29
CA SER A 116 16.74 -2.90 -14.99
C SER A 116 17.09 -1.96 -16.16
N ARG A 117 18.38 -1.61 -16.25
CA ARG A 117 18.91 -0.79 -17.35
C ARG A 117 18.61 -1.52 -18.65
N LEU A 118 17.95 -0.83 -19.58
CA LEU A 118 17.80 -1.31 -20.95
C LEU A 118 19.20 -1.65 -21.50
N LYS A 119 19.41 -2.88 -21.96
CA LYS A 119 20.44 -3.15 -22.95
C LYS A 119 20.04 -2.35 -24.18
N HIS A 120 20.75 -1.25 -24.42
CA HIS A 120 20.50 -0.39 -25.56
C HIS A 120 20.66 -1.22 -26.85
N PRO A 121 19.73 -1.17 -27.82
CA PRO A 121 19.79 -2.01 -29.02
C PRO A 121 21.06 -1.80 -29.87
N LYS A 122 21.77 -0.67 -29.73
CA LYS A 122 23.10 -0.45 -30.34
C LYS A 122 24.28 -1.06 -29.58
N GLN A 123 24.06 -1.78 -28.47
CA GLN A 123 25.16 -2.38 -27.70
C GLN A 123 25.61 -3.68 -28.37
N SER A 124 26.50 -3.56 -29.36
CA SER A 124 27.15 -4.70 -30.00
C SER A 124 27.98 -5.49 -28.96
N LEU A 125 28.02 -6.83 -29.06
CA LEU A 125 28.93 -7.65 -28.25
C LEU A 125 30.40 -7.26 -28.45
N GLN A 126 30.75 -6.71 -29.61
CA GLN A 126 32.09 -6.24 -29.98
C GLN A 126 32.54 -5.06 -29.08
N SER A 127 31.66 -4.10 -28.80
CA SER A 127 31.98 -2.95 -27.94
C SER A 127 32.23 -3.34 -26.47
N GLN A 128 31.69 -4.46 -26.01
CA GLN A 128 31.90 -4.96 -24.63
C GLN A 128 33.25 -5.67 -24.44
N LYS A 129 33.80 -6.28 -25.50
CA LYS A 129 35.11 -6.94 -25.43
C LYS A 129 36.27 -5.93 -25.36
N LEU A 130 36.15 -4.79 -26.04
CA LEU A 130 37.18 -3.74 -26.05
C LEU A 130 37.38 -3.05 -24.69
N LEU A 131 36.34 -2.97 -23.86
CA LEU A 131 36.41 -2.35 -22.52
C LEU A 131 36.96 -3.28 -21.43
N LYS A 132 37.10 -4.59 -21.68
CA LYS A 132 37.63 -5.57 -20.73
C LYS A 132 39.14 -5.78 -20.83
N ASN A 133 39.79 -5.20 -21.84
CA ASN A 133 41.22 -5.34 -22.10
C ASN A 133 42.00 -4.03 -21.85
N PHE A 134 41.46 -3.14 -21.00
CA PHE A 134 42.20 -2.03 -20.39
C PHE A 134 42.21 -2.22 -18.87
#